data_AF-A0A9W4TTP3-F1
#
_entry.id   AF-A0A9W4TTP3-F1
#
_cell.length_a   1.000
_cell.length_b   1.000
_cell.length_c   1.000
_cell.angle_alpha   90.00
_cell.angle_beta   90.00
_cell.angle_gamma   90.00
#
_symmetry.space_group_name_H-M   'P 1'
#
loop_
_entity.id
_entity.type
_entity.pdbx_description
1 polymer ?
#
loop_
_entity_poly.entity_id
_entity_poly.type
_entity_poly.pdbx_seq_one_letter_code
_entity_poly.pdbx_strand_id
1 'polypeptide(L)'
;MRPLKEFKVGTTIKVKDRMQKDYSYKLKKEQGSKADDFNDDNFEPHLTPEEMLKEGVFEGKYLNDCEEELPKEWFENSKDKRVKIGDKPNVALNRFKIKSRQSLVIWRENSWIMGNDPRGWFQWYCRYWLGRRCDDDQFQKKRWRAFKRHHGQVKKNCKKGDFNCRPKQRQALLQWAYDPFV
;
A
#
# COMPACT_ATOMS: atom_id res chain seq x y z
N MET A 1 -17.58 -8.71 2.92
CA MET A 1 -16.11 -8.65 2.97
C MET A 1 -15.58 -9.94 3.56
N ARG A 2 -14.48 -10.47 3.01
CA ARG A 2 -13.87 -11.74 3.45
C ARG A 2 -12.93 -11.51 4.65
N PRO A 3 -12.98 -12.31 5.73
CA PRO A 3 -12.01 -12.27 6.83
C PRO A 3 -10.58 -12.61 6.38
N LEU A 4 -9.57 -11.98 6.97
CA LEU A 4 -8.15 -12.17 6.67
C LEU A 4 -7.74 -13.64 6.76
N LYS A 5 -8.27 -14.39 7.73
CA LYS A 5 -7.99 -15.82 7.94
C LYS A 5 -8.40 -16.74 6.78
N GLU A 6 -9.24 -16.27 5.86
CA GLU A 6 -9.72 -17.04 4.70
C GLU A 6 -8.82 -16.86 3.46
N PHE A 7 -7.86 -15.95 3.50
CA PHE A 7 -6.87 -15.75 2.43
C PHE A 7 -5.74 -16.77 2.55
N LYS A 8 -5.99 -18.02 2.13
CA LYS A 8 -5.02 -19.12 2.22
C LYS A 8 -4.39 -19.44 0.87
N VAL A 9 -3.24 -20.12 0.88
CA VAL A 9 -2.62 -20.66 -0.34
C VAL A 9 -3.64 -21.47 -1.12
N GLY A 10 -3.73 -21.23 -2.42
CA GLY A 10 -4.67 -21.89 -3.31
C GLY A 10 -5.98 -21.13 -3.52
N THR A 11 -6.34 -20.17 -2.65
CA THR A 11 -7.55 -19.37 -2.82
C THR A 11 -7.47 -18.50 -4.07
N THR A 12 -8.52 -18.51 -4.89
CA THR A 12 -8.67 -17.58 -6.02
C THR A 12 -9.43 -16.34 -5.57
N ILE A 13 -8.84 -15.16 -5.80
CA ILE A 13 -9.45 -13.85 -5.57
C ILE A 13 -10.00 -13.35 -6.89
N LYS A 14 -11.29 -13.00 -6.91
CA LYS A 14 -11.93 -12.31 -8.04
C LYS A 14 -11.96 -10.82 -7.72
N VAL A 15 -11.45 -10.00 -8.62
CA VAL A 15 -11.37 -8.55 -8.44
C VAL A 15 -12.57 -7.90 -9.11
N LYS A 16 -13.31 -7.12 -8.33
CA LYS A 16 -14.47 -6.36 -8.79
C LYS A 16 -14.48 -5.00 -8.11
N ASP A 17 -13.86 -4.02 -8.77
CA ASP A 17 -13.82 -2.63 -8.31
C ASP A 17 -14.09 -1.67 -9.49
N ARG A 18 -13.98 -0.34 -9.26
CA ARG A 18 -14.25 0.65 -10.32
C ARG A 18 -13.22 0.65 -11.45
N MET A 19 -12.04 0.06 -11.25
CA MET A 19 -10.91 0.04 -12.18
C MET A 19 -10.72 -1.32 -12.87
N GLN A 20 -11.18 -2.41 -12.27
CA GLN A 20 -11.02 -3.78 -12.76
C GLN A 20 -12.28 -4.61 -12.47
N LYS A 21 -12.79 -5.32 -13.49
CA LYS A 21 -13.96 -6.20 -13.36
C LYS A 21 -13.70 -7.64 -13.82
N ASP A 22 -12.70 -7.84 -14.67
CA ASP A 22 -12.39 -9.13 -15.32
C ASP A 22 -11.00 -9.64 -14.94
N TYR A 23 -10.53 -9.32 -13.73
CA TYR A 23 -9.24 -9.79 -13.22
C TYR A 23 -9.44 -10.75 -12.05
N SER A 24 -8.66 -11.83 -12.03
CA SER A 24 -8.57 -12.73 -10.88
C SER A 24 -7.16 -13.25 -10.74
N TYR A 25 -6.79 -13.64 -9.52
CA TYR A 25 -5.49 -14.22 -9.23
C TYR A 25 -5.59 -15.26 -8.13
N LYS A 26 -4.66 -16.22 -8.16
CA LYS A 26 -4.53 -17.27 -7.15
C LYS A 26 -3.45 -16.87 -6.14
N LEU A 27 -3.72 -17.08 -4.86
CA LEU A 27 -2.72 -16.95 -3.80
C LEU A 27 -1.76 -18.13 -3.89
N LYS A 28 -0.48 -17.85 -4.11
CA LYS A 28 0.56 -18.87 -4.31
C LYS A 28 1.39 -19.11 -3.04
N LYS A 29 1.41 -18.14 -2.13
CA LYS A 29 2.23 -18.15 -0.91
C LYS A 29 1.38 -17.78 0.30
N GLU A 30 1.91 -18.07 1.48
CA GLU A 30 1.32 -17.65 2.75
C GLU A 30 1.31 -16.12 2.88
N GLN A 31 0.56 -15.61 3.85
CA GLN A 31 0.42 -14.17 4.04
C GLN A 31 1.67 -13.55 4.69
N GLY A 32 2.11 -12.42 4.15
CA GLY A 32 3.17 -11.59 4.71
C GLY A 32 4.44 -12.38 5.00
N SER A 33 5.03 -12.14 6.18
CA SER A 33 6.27 -12.78 6.63
C SER A 33 6.18 -14.29 6.87
N LYS A 34 4.98 -14.89 6.79
CA LYS A 34 4.84 -16.36 6.82
C LYS A 34 5.25 -17.00 5.49
N ALA A 35 5.27 -16.24 4.40
CA ALA A 35 5.83 -16.73 3.15
C ALA A 35 7.36 -16.75 3.23
N ASP A 36 7.93 -17.88 2.82
CA ASP A 36 9.36 -18.13 2.70
C ASP A 36 10.09 -17.10 1.82
N ASP A 37 9.46 -16.65 0.74
CA ASP A 37 10.01 -15.72 -0.25
C ASP A 37 9.66 -14.24 0.00
N PHE A 38 9.04 -13.93 1.14
CA PHE A 38 8.51 -12.59 1.42
C PHE A 38 9.63 -11.54 1.42
N ASN A 39 10.76 -11.86 2.07
CA ASN A 39 11.90 -10.95 2.23
C ASN A 39 12.94 -11.07 1.11
N ASP A 40 12.70 -11.89 0.08
CA ASP A 40 13.63 -12.04 -1.05
C ASP A 40 13.98 -10.67 -1.65
N ASP A 41 15.21 -10.56 -2.14
CA ASP A 41 15.79 -9.34 -2.70
C ASP A 41 15.89 -8.19 -1.69
N ASN A 42 15.97 -8.48 -0.39
CA ASN A 42 15.97 -7.48 0.68
C ASN A 42 14.70 -6.61 0.67
N PHE A 43 13.55 -7.22 0.41
CA PHE A 43 12.26 -6.53 0.49
C PHE A 43 11.68 -6.66 1.89
N GLU A 44 11.97 -5.68 2.75
CA GLU A 44 11.60 -5.68 4.17
C GLU A 44 10.77 -4.43 4.52
N PRO A 45 9.52 -4.33 4.03
CA PRO A 45 8.64 -3.22 4.38
C PRO A 45 8.45 -3.13 5.89
N HIS A 46 8.53 -1.92 6.45
CA HIS A 46 8.40 -1.67 7.90
C HIS A 46 6.95 -1.71 8.37
N LEU A 47 5.98 -1.64 7.45
CA LEU A 47 4.56 -1.55 7.74
C LEU A 47 3.79 -2.51 6.83
N THR A 48 2.85 -3.24 7.43
CA THR A 48 1.85 -4.02 6.71
C THR A 48 0.84 -3.13 5.99
N PRO A 49 0.09 -3.65 5.00
CA PRO A 49 -0.98 -2.88 4.37
C PRO A 49 -2.03 -2.37 5.36
N GLU A 50 -2.35 -3.17 6.39
CA GLU A 50 -3.30 -2.79 7.43
C GLU A 50 -2.79 -1.60 8.25
N GLU A 51 -1.53 -1.64 8.70
CA GLU A 51 -0.91 -0.57 9.47
C GLU A 51 -0.84 0.73 8.65
N MET A 52 -0.50 0.63 7.36
CA MET A 52 -0.53 1.79 6.45
C MET A 52 -1.91 2.43 6.41
N LEU A 53 -2.98 1.65 6.24
CA LEU A 53 -4.36 2.14 6.22
C LEU A 53 -4.76 2.77 7.56
N LYS A 54 -4.40 2.13 8.67
CA LYS A 54 -4.71 2.58 10.03
C LYS A 54 -4.00 3.89 10.41
N GLU A 55 -2.79 4.11 9.93
CA GLU A 55 -2.08 5.38 10.15
C GLU A 55 -2.66 6.54 9.34
N GLY A 56 -3.33 6.25 8.23
CA GLY A 56 -3.92 7.24 7.35
C GLY A 56 -3.03 7.53 6.15
N VAL A 57 -3.41 6.92 5.03
CA VAL A 57 -2.74 7.06 3.74
C VAL A 57 -3.73 7.41 2.65
N PHE A 58 -3.22 8.15 1.66
CA PHE A 58 -3.91 8.41 0.40
C PHE A 58 -5.30 9.04 0.59
N GLU A 59 -5.37 9.93 1.59
CA GLU A 59 -6.52 10.78 1.90
C GLU A 59 -7.80 9.97 2.15
N GLY A 60 -7.62 8.75 2.66
CA GLY A 60 -8.69 7.79 2.95
C GLY A 60 -9.45 7.27 1.74
N LYS A 61 -8.99 7.57 0.51
CA LYS A 61 -9.72 7.29 -0.73
C LYS A 61 -9.23 6.03 -1.44
N TYR A 62 -7.96 5.68 -1.27
CA TYR A 62 -7.36 4.60 -2.03
C TYR A 62 -7.83 3.23 -1.56
N LEU A 63 -8.05 2.32 -2.51
CA LEU A 63 -8.60 0.97 -2.28
C LEU A 63 -9.97 0.95 -1.58
N ASN A 64 -10.64 2.09 -1.42
CA ASN A 64 -11.83 2.15 -0.60
C ASN A 64 -13.03 1.42 -1.23
N ASP A 65 -12.98 1.13 -2.53
CA ASP A 65 -13.93 0.34 -3.29
C ASP A 65 -13.45 -1.10 -3.55
N CYS A 66 -12.38 -1.56 -2.91
CA CYS A 66 -11.82 -2.92 -3.05
C CYS A 66 -12.28 -3.85 -1.91
N GLU A 67 -13.44 -3.59 -1.30
CA GLU A 67 -13.94 -4.31 -0.11
C GLU A 67 -14.31 -5.78 -0.38
N GLU A 68 -14.59 -6.13 -1.63
CA GLU A 68 -14.80 -7.53 -2.06
C GLU A 68 -13.48 -8.28 -2.29
N GLU A 69 -12.39 -7.56 -2.55
CA GLU A 69 -11.08 -8.12 -2.87
C GLU A 69 -10.19 -8.29 -1.63
N LEU A 70 -10.18 -7.29 -0.74
CA LEU A 70 -9.22 -7.20 0.37
C LEU A 70 -9.86 -7.60 1.71
N PRO A 71 -9.05 -7.95 2.72
CA PRO A 71 -9.54 -8.37 4.03
C PRO A 71 -10.45 -7.34 4.70
N LYS A 72 -11.55 -7.85 5.27
CA LYS A 72 -12.52 -7.09 6.06
C LYS A 72 -11.85 -6.24 7.15
N GLU A 73 -10.91 -6.83 7.86
CA GLU A 73 -10.21 -6.27 9.01
C GLU A 73 -9.48 -4.98 8.64
N TRP A 74 -8.87 -4.92 7.45
CA TRP A 74 -8.16 -3.73 6.96
C TRP A 74 -9.09 -2.52 6.85
N PHE A 75 -10.35 -2.74 6.52
CA PHE A 75 -11.36 -1.70 6.36
C PHE A 75 -12.02 -1.30 7.68
N GLU A 76 -12.28 -2.27 8.55
CA GLU A 76 -12.88 -2.02 9.87
C GLU A 76 -11.91 -1.30 10.80
N ASN A 77 -10.64 -1.72 10.80
CA ASN A 77 -9.61 -1.17 11.68
C ASN A 77 -9.07 0.20 11.22
N SER A 78 -9.44 0.65 10.01
CA SER A 78 -9.07 1.96 9.46
C SER A 78 -10.29 2.85 9.17
N LYS A 79 -11.46 2.54 9.72
CA LYS A 79 -12.72 3.24 9.41
C LYS A 79 -12.66 4.76 9.63
N ASP A 80 -11.90 5.23 10.62
CA ASP A 80 -11.73 6.65 10.95
C ASP A 80 -10.73 7.36 10.02
N LYS A 81 -9.97 6.60 9.22
CA LYS A 81 -8.99 7.09 8.24
C LYS A 81 -9.48 6.97 6.80
N ARG A 82 -10.74 6.63 6.57
CA ARG A 82 -11.32 6.41 5.24
C ARG A 82 -12.45 7.39 4.95
N VAL A 83 -12.58 7.75 3.68
CA VAL A 83 -13.79 8.43 3.17
C VAL A 83 -14.78 7.37 2.67
N LYS A 84 -16.07 7.71 2.65
CA LYS A 84 -17.08 6.79 2.11
C LYS A 84 -16.86 6.56 0.62
N ILE A 85 -17.31 5.42 0.13
CA ILE A 85 -17.29 5.13 -1.31
C ILE A 85 -18.16 6.19 -2.01
N GLY A 86 -17.59 6.86 -3.01
CA GLY A 86 -18.21 8.01 -3.68
C GLY A 86 -17.64 9.37 -3.27
N ASP A 87 -17.22 9.56 -2.02
CA ASP A 87 -16.77 10.86 -1.50
C ASP A 87 -15.43 11.32 -2.10
N LYS A 88 -15.17 12.63 -2.05
CA LYS A 88 -13.87 13.20 -2.44
C LYS A 88 -12.77 12.79 -1.45
N PRO A 89 -11.50 12.65 -1.88
CA PRO A 89 -10.39 12.41 -0.96
C PRO A 89 -10.26 13.52 0.08
N ASN A 90 -9.98 13.17 1.34
CA ASN A 90 -9.80 14.12 2.43
C ASN A 90 -8.36 14.09 2.98
N VAL A 91 -7.62 15.18 2.76
CA VAL A 91 -6.21 15.32 3.19
C VAL A 91 -6.06 15.25 4.71
N ALA A 92 -7.07 15.64 5.48
CA ALA A 92 -7.02 15.57 6.95
C ALA A 92 -6.95 14.13 7.50
N LEU A 93 -7.31 13.14 6.68
CA LEU A 93 -7.22 11.72 7.04
C LEU A 93 -5.81 11.13 6.89
N ASN A 94 -4.91 11.81 6.18
CA ASN A 94 -3.50 11.43 6.14
C ASN A 94 -2.86 11.65 7.51
N ARG A 95 -1.93 10.77 7.92
CA ARG A 95 -1.19 10.88 9.18
C ARG A 95 -0.60 12.26 9.42
N PHE A 96 0.05 12.82 8.40
CA PHE A 96 0.71 14.13 8.45
C PHE A 96 -0.14 15.24 7.83
N LYS A 97 -1.44 14.99 7.58
CA LYS A 97 -2.42 15.96 7.06
C LYS A 97 -1.96 16.70 5.81
N ILE A 98 -1.19 16.03 4.94
CA ILE A 98 -0.63 16.61 3.72
C ILE A 98 -0.71 15.63 2.55
N LYS A 99 -0.91 16.14 1.33
CA LYS A 99 -0.83 15.36 0.09
C LYS A 99 0.63 15.18 -0.35
N SER A 100 1.06 13.94 -0.51
CA SER A 100 2.43 13.57 -0.89
C SER A 100 2.55 13.00 -2.31
N ARG A 101 1.51 12.33 -2.82
CA ARG A 101 1.59 11.60 -4.10
C ARG A 101 1.29 12.46 -5.33
N GLN A 102 1.80 11.99 -6.47
CA GLN A 102 1.43 12.46 -7.81
C GLN A 102 0.10 11.84 -8.27
N SER A 103 -0.58 12.47 -9.24
CA SER A 103 -1.85 11.96 -9.76
C SER A 103 -1.65 10.65 -10.54
N LEU A 104 -2.71 9.83 -10.65
CA LEU A 104 -2.65 8.60 -11.43
C LEU A 104 -2.36 8.86 -12.92
N VAL A 105 -2.78 10.02 -13.44
CA VAL A 105 -2.47 10.47 -14.81
C VAL A 105 -0.96 10.56 -15.00
N ILE A 106 -0.26 11.27 -14.09
CA ILE A 106 1.20 11.39 -14.16
C ILE A 106 1.88 10.02 -14.01
N TRP A 107 1.34 9.14 -13.18
CA TRP A 107 1.86 7.76 -13.08
C TRP A 107 1.73 6.98 -14.38
N ARG A 108 0.65 7.18 -15.14
CA ARG A 108 0.46 6.53 -16.45
C ARG A 108 1.38 7.13 -17.50
N GLU A 109 1.51 8.46 -17.55
CA GLU A 109 2.42 9.18 -18.46
C GLU A 109 3.87 8.74 -18.28
N ASN A 110 4.30 8.45 -17.05
CA ASN A 110 5.64 7.95 -16.75
C ASN A 110 5.77 6.41 -16.83
N SER A 111 4.74 5.69 -17.28
CA SER A 111 4.71 4.22 -17.35
C SER A 111 5.06 3.54 -16.02
N TRP A 112 4.61 4.11 -14.90
CA TRP A 112 4.83 3.60 -13.54
C TRP A 112 3.72 2.70 -13.02
N ILE A 113 2.65 2.53 -13.80
CA ILE A 113 1.59 1.55 -13.55
C ILE A 113 1.97 0.29 -14.30
N MET A 114 2.03 -0.84 -13.59
CA MET A 114 2.53 -2.10 -14.13
C MET A 114 1.54 -3.23 -13.95
N GLY A 115 1.56 -4.12 -14.92
CA GLY A 115 0.74 -5.33 -14.96
C GLY A 115 -0.71 -5.08 -14.60
N ASN A 116 -1.21 -5.91 -13.70
CA ASN A 116 -2.61 -5.91 -13.30
C ASN A 116 -2.90 -5.04 -12.07
N ASP A 117 -2.00 -4.10 -11.71
CA ASP A 117 -2.14 -3.22 -10.54
C ASP A 117 -2.37 -1.76 -10.96
N PRO A 118 -3.56 -1.40 -11.45
CA PRO A 118 -3.85 -0.06 -11.97
C PRO A 118 -3.80 1.05 -10.92
N ARG A 119 -3.79 0.69 -9.63
CA ARG A 119 -3.57 1.59 -8.48
C ARG A 119 -2.10 1.55 -8.01
N GLY A 120 -1.20 1.06 -8.85
CA GLY A 120 0.24 1.13 -8.63
C GLY A 120 0.73 0.33 -7.43
N TRP A 121 1.86 0.79 -6.88
CA TRP A 121 2.67 0.01 -5.93
C TRP A 121 1.91 -0.44 -4.67
N PHE A 122 1.04 0.41 -4.11
CA PHE A 122 0.32 0.03 -2.89
C PHE A 122 -0.68 -1.11 -3.13
N GLN A 123 -1.38 -1.11 -4.27
CA GLN A 123 -2.25 -2.23 -4.63
C GLN A 123 -1.45 -3.50 -4.89
N TRP A 124 -0.31 -3.39 -5.58
CA TRP A 124 0.62 -4.51 -5.74
C TRP A 124 1.03 -5.05 -4.36
N TYR A 125 1.41 -4.19 -3.42
CA TYR A 125 1.87 -4.59 -2.09
C TYR A 125 0.76 -5.27 -1.29
N CYS A 126 -0.48 -4.76 -1.33
CA CYS A 126 -1.65 -5.43 -0.75
C CYS A 126 -1.79 -6.86 -1.26
N ARG A 127 -1.71 -7.06 -2.57
CA ARG A 127 -1.88 -8.39 -3.19
C ARG A 127 -0.69 -9.31 -2.91
N TYR A 128 0.53 -8.78 -2.96
CA TYR A 128 1.77 -9.49 -2.62
C TYR A 128 1.75 -9.97 -1.16
N TRP A 129 1.34 -9.10 -0.24
CA TRP A 129 1.17 -9.42 1.19
C TRP A 129 0.16 -10.55 1.39
N LEU A 130 -0.94 -10.57 0.64
CA LEU A 130 -1.93 -11.65 0.72
C LEU A 130 -1.46 -12.96 0.09
N GLY A 131 -0.29 -13.00 -0.56
CA GLY A 131 0.30 -14.22 -1.13
C GLY A 131 0.21 -14.33 -2.65
N ARG A 132 -0.20 -13.26 -3.38
CA ARG A 132 -0.06 -13.23 -4.84
C ARG A 132 1.42 -13.16 -5.22
N ARG A 133 1.83 -13.91 -6.23
CA ARG A 133 3.13 -13.75 -6.91
C ARG A 133 2.94 -13.58 -8.40
N CYS A 134 3.60 -12.60 -8.99
CA CYS A 134 3.52 -12.27 -10.41
C CYS A 134 4.84 -11.71 -10.95
N ASP A 135 4.94 -11.60 -12.27
CA ASP A 135 6.19 -11.25 -12.97
C ASP A 135 6.72 -9.86 -12.59
N ASP A 136 5.84 -8.98 -12.11
CA ASP A 136 6.17 -7.62 -11.66
C ASP A 136 6.87 -7.56 -10.29
N ASP A 137 6.89 -8.65 -9.51
CA ASP A 137 7.32 -8.63 -8.11
C ASP A 137 8.74 -8.08 -7.95
N GLN A 138 9.68 -8.55 -8.78
CA GLN A 138 11.08 -8.12 -8.75
C GLN A 138 11.24 -6.61 -8.94
N PHE A 139 10.51 -6.06 -9.90
CA PHE A 139 10.58 -4.63 -10.19
C PHE A 139 9.93 -3.80 -9.09
N GLN A 140 8.79 -4.23 -8.55
CA GLN A 140 8.10 -3.50 -7.48
C GLN A 140 8.93 -3.50 -6.19
N LYS A 141 9.59 -4.62 -5.85
CA LYS A 141 10.57 -4.69 -4.76
C LYS A 141 11.73 -3.72 -5.00
N LYS A 142 12.27 -3.65 -6.22
CA LYS A 142 13.34 -2.69 -6.59
C LYS A 142 12.91 -1.24 -6.41
N ARG A 143 11.68 -0.87 -6.78
CA ARG A 143 11.14 0.49 -6.57
C ARG A 143 11.08 0.85 -5.09
N TRP A 144 10.59 -0.07 -4.27
CA TRP A 144 10.55 0.11 -2.82
C TRP A 144 11.95 0.37 -2.28
N ARG A 145 12.93 -0.48 -2.62
CA ARG A 145 14.34 -0.30 -2.20
C ARG A 145 14.90 1.05 -2.61
N ALA A 146 14.62 1.52 -3.82
CA ALA A 146 15.07 2.83 -4.28
C ALA A 146 14.50 3.98 -3.42
N PHE A 147 13.33 3.79 -2.81
CA PHE A 147 12.68 4.76 -1.94
C PHE A 147 13.39 4.93 -0.57
N LYS A 148 14.21 3.95 -0.14
CA LYS A 148 15.01 3.97 1.10
C LYS A 148 15.83 5.26 1.29
N ARG A 149 16.28 5.91 0.21
CA ARG A 149 17.00 7.18 0.28
C ARG A 149 16.22 8.27 1.02
N HIS A 150 14.89 8.29 0.86
CA HIS A 150 14.02 9.28 1.49
C HIS A 150 13.93 9.05 3.00
N HIS A 151 14.00 7.80 3.44
CA HIS A 151 14.02 7.43 4.85
C HIS A 151 15.32 7.90 5.51
N GLY A 152 16.46 7.67 4.85
CA GLY A 152 17.77 8.17 5.32
C GLY A 152 17.85 9.70 5.38
N GLN A 153 17.23 10.40 4.43
CA GLN A 153 17.15 11.86 4.44
C GLN A 153 16.36 12.41 5.63
N VAL A 154 15.27 11.75 6.05
CA VAL A 154 14.54 12.16 7.26
C VAL A 154 15.41 11.94 8.50
N LYS A 155 16.01 10.75 8.65
CA LYS A 155 16.93 10.44 9.76
C LYS A 155 18.09 11.44 9.90
N LYS A 156 18.68 11.84 8.78
CA LYS A 156 19.83 12.76 8.77
C LYS A 156 19.45 14.20 9.08
N ASN A 157 18.30 14.66 8.58
CA ASN A 157 17.99 16.08 8.54
C ASN A 157 16.91 16.52 9.54
N CYS A 158 16.27 15.58 10.24
CA CYS A 158 15.22 15.89 11.22
C CYS A 158 15.68 15.49 12.64
N LYS A 159 15.30 16.30 13.62
CA LYS A 159 15.51 15.95 15.03
C LYS A 159 14.59 14.79 15.41
N LYS A 160 15.10 13.83 16.19
CA LYS A 160 14.30 12.72 16.71
C LYS A 160 13.08 13.26 17.46
N GLY A 161 11.89 12.75 17.11
CA GLY A 161 10.61 13.20 17.67
C GLY A 161 10.00 14.45 17.03
N ASP A 162 10.73 15.16 16.16
CA ASP A 162 10.16 16.26 15.37
C ASP A 162 9.47 15.73 14.11
N PHE A 163 8.18 15.43 14.26
CA PHE A 163 7.32 14.96 13.19
C PHE A 163 6.81 16.07 12.25
N ASN A 164 7.04 17.34 12.61
CA ASN A 164 6.74 18.48 11.74
C ASN A 164 7.87 18.73 10.75
N CYS A 165 9.07 18.20 10.99
CA CYS A 165 10.15 18.20 10.00
C CYS A 165 9.81 17.30 8.81
N ARG A 166 9.83 17.89 7.60
CA ARG A 166 9.61 17.20 6.30
C ARG A 166 8.32 16.36 6.23
N PRO A 167 7.14 16.92 6.56
CA PRO A 167 5.91 16.16 6.75
C PRO A 167 5.43 15.52 5.44
N LYS A 168 5.65 16.18 4.29
CA LYS A 168 5.35 15.60 2.97
C LYS A 168 6.17 14.35 2.67
N GLN A 169 7.44 14.34 3.06
CA GLN A 169 8.34 13.22 2.85
C GLN A 169 8.02 12.07 3.81
N ARG A 170 7.68 12.37 5.07
CA ARG A 170 7.17 11.40 6.05
C ARG A 170 5.85 10.75 5.57
N GLN A 171 4.91 11.53 5.04
CA GLN A 171 3.69 10.97 4.45
C GLN A 171 3.97 10.08 3.23
N ALA A 172 4.95 10.44 2.41
CA ALA A 172 5.37 9.61 1.28
C ALA A 172 6.03 8.31 1.74
N LEU A 173 6.86 8.34 2.79
CA LEU A 173 7.45 7.15 3.40
C LEU A 173 6.38 6.18 3.90
N LEU A 174 5.39 6.71 4.62
CA LEU A 174 4.24 5.94 5.09
C LEU A 174 3.50 5.26 3.93
N GLN A 175 3.33 5.95 2.80
CA GLN A 175 2.68 5.42 1.58
C GLN A 175 3.53 4.40 0.79
N TRP A 176 4.82 4.26 1.14
CA TRP A 176 5.76 3.28 0.60
C TRP A 176 6.17 2.24 1.64
N ALA A 177 5.39 2.07 2.71
CA ALA A 177 5.63 1.09 3.78
C ALA A 177 6.99 1.27 4.49
N TYR A 178 7.50 2.49 4.56
CA TYR A 178 8.63 2.86 5.40
C TYR A 178 8.12 3.52 6.68
N ASP A 179 8.78 3.22 7.79
CA ASP A 179 8.58 3.90 9.08
C ASP A 179 8.78 5.42 8.92
N PRO A 180 7.72 6.23 9.07
CA PRO A 180 7.82 7.67 8.92
C PRO A 180 8.20 8.39 10.23
N PHE A 181 8.42 7.67 11.33
CA PHE A 181 8.63 8.21 12.69
C PHE A 181 10.10 8.21 13.13
N VAL A 182 11.00 7.93 12.19
CA VAL A 182 12.45 7.97 12.38
C VAL A 182 13.03 9.37 12.57
#